data_AF-A0A935FQM2-F1
#
_entry.id   AF-A0A935FQM2-F1
#
_cell.length_a   1.000
_cell.length_b   1.000
_cell.length_c   1.000
_cell.angle_alpha   90.00
_cell.angle_beta   90.00
_cell.angle_gamma   90.00
#
_symmetry.space_group_name_H-M   'P 1'
#
loop_
_entity.id
_entity.type
_entity.pdbx_description
1 polymer ?
#
loop_
_entity_poly.entity_id
_entity_poly.type
_entity_poly.pdbx_seq_one_letter_code
_entity_poly.pdbx_strand_id
1 'polypeptide(L)'
;MSLSLNELKNRFGKIRLIVSDIDGTLVSGQNVLSELTIQQVKELHRKNVMFSMASQRVHSSIVPLAKELGVKIPFISLIGAMIQDAYGQKLLNKSVIDKKYVERALRLSEKSYVKIALCYNDQIVYTEDNSVIKDFMSRLGTTYTLVDSYENYVDNVLEIIMLGNDKKAIKHIQSRMTPPFGLFLKVKYFRSQAFQNVFNLEIVRKNVNKKTGLKMLAKHLNVKKDEVLVFGDWYNDRDLFQFGGTNIALENAVDELKDMADYVTEKTNDEDGVAHFLKLFNDSRK
;
A
#
# COMPACT_ATOMS: atom_id res chain seq x y z
N MET A 1 11.55 -18.24 12.39
CA MET A 1 13.03 -18.29 12.38
C MET A 1 13.46 -17.79 11.02
N SER A 2 14.27 -16.73 10.99
CA SER A 2 14.87 -16.21 9.76
C SER A 2 15.81 -17.25 9.16
N LEU A 3 15.89 -17.28 7.84
CA LEU A 3 16.80 -18.13 7.09
C LEU A 3 18.22 -17.58 7.19
N SER A 4 19.20 -18.49 7.15
CA SER A 4 20.56 -18.09 6.82
C SER A 4 20.61 -17.53 5.40
N LEU A 5 21.60 -16.69 5.13
CA LEU A 5 21.79 -16.10 3.80
C LEU A 5 21.98 -17.17 2.70
N ASN A 6 22.59 -18.31 3.04
CA ASN A 6 22.79 -19.42 2.11
C ASN A 6 21.47 -20.11 1.76
N GLU A 7 20.61 -20.37 2.75
CA GLU A 7 19.27 -20.94 2.52
C GLU A 7 18.39 -19.99 1.69
N LEU A 8 18.50 -18.69 1.95
CA LEU A 8 17.79 -17.67 1.20
C LEU A 8 18.23 -17.64 -0.28
N LYS A 9 19.54 -17.66 -0.54
CA LYS A 9 20.11 -17.68 -1.90
C LYS A 9 19.62 -18.86 -2.74
N ASN A 10 19.37 -20.01 -2.13
CA ASN A 10 18.81 -21.18 -2.82
C ASN A 10 17.41 -20.92 -3.41
N ARG A 11 16.66 -19.95 -2.89
CA ARG A 11 15.34 -19.55 -3.42
C ARG A 11 15.46 -18.59 -4.60
N PHE A 12 16.56 -17.84 -4.72
CA PHE A 12 16.68 -16.75 -5.69
C PHE A 12 16.50 -17.20 -7.13
N GLY A 13 17.00 -18.37 -7.51
CA GLY A 13 16.86 -18.90 -8.88
C GLY A 13 15.41 -19.04 -9.36
N LYS A 14 14.44 -19.19 -8.45
CA LYS A 14 13.01 -19.34 -8.76
C LYS A 14 12.25 -18.01 -8.83
N ILE A 15 12.79 -16.94 -8.28
CA ILE A 15 12.04 -15.68 -8.18
C ILE A 15 11.82 -15.09 -9.57
N ARG A 16 10.59 -14.72 -9.87
CA ARG A 16 10.19 -14.10 -11.15
C ARG A 16 9.52 -12.75 -10.96
N LEU A 17 8.99 -12.50 -9.76
CA LEU A 17 8.35 -11.24 -9.40
C LEU A 17 8.87 -10.78 -8.03
N ILE A 18 9.31 -9.54 -7.98
CA ILE A 18 9.63 -8.83 -6.75
C ILE A 18 8.59 -7.72 -6.55
N VAL A 19 7.97 -7.65 -5.37
CA VAL A 19 7.01 -6.58 -5.04
C VAL A 19 7.42 -5.88 -3.76
N SER A 20 7.59 -4.56 -3.83
CA SER A 20 7.97 -3.76 -2.67
C SER A 20 6.80 -2.94 -2.16
N ASP A 21 6.65 -2.80 -0.84
CA ASP A 21 6.01 -1.58 -0.31
C ASP A 21 6.86 -0.35 -0.67
N ILE A 22 6.26 0.84 -0.60
CA ILE A 22 6.90 2.11 -0.93
C ILE A 22 7.39 2.82 0.32
N ASP A 23 6.47 3.19 1.20
CA ASP A 23 6.67 4.15 2.29
C ASP A 23 7.34 3.49 3.49
N GLY A 24 8.60 3.84 3.80
CA GLY A 24 9.37 3.14 4.84
C GLY A 24 10.05 1.87 4.33
N THR A 25 9.93 1.57 3.03
CA THR A 25 10.51 0.39 2.39
C THR A 25 11.37 0.76 1.16
N LEU A 26 10.77 1.18 0.05
CA LEU A 26 11.46 1.40 -1.23
C LEU A 26 12.05 2.81 -1.37
N VAL A 27 11.35 3.81 -0.83
CA VAL A 27 11.81 5.20 -0.85
C VAL A 27 12.37 5.59 0.52
N SER A 28 13.30 6.53 0.52
CA SER A 28 13.79 7.13 1.76
C SER A 28 12.69 7.95 2.46
N GLY A 29 12.95 8.41 3.67
CA GLY A 29 12.09 9.31 4.43
C GLY A 29 11.83 10.66 3.75
N GLN A 30 12.66 11.02 2.76
CA GLN A 30 12.45 12.19 1.88
C GLN A 30 11.59 11.86 0.65
N ASN A 31 11.05 10.64 0.56
CA ASN A 31 10.22 10.16 -0.55
C ASN A 31 10.96 10.15 -1.90
N VAL A 32 12.23 9.73 -1.89
CA VAL A 32 13.09 9.66 -3.08
C VAL A 32 13.60 8.24 -3.29
N LEU A 33 13.74 7.84 -4.56
CA LEU A 33 14.44 6.62 -4.96
C LEU A 33 15.93 6.91 -5.08
N SER A 34 16.77 6.08 -4.47
CA SER A 34 18.21 6.20 -4.69
C SER A 34 18.62 5.74 -6.09
N GLU A 35 19.73 6.30 -6.59
CA GLU A 35 20.34 5.85 -7.84
C GLU A 35 20.66 4.36 -7.81
N LEU A 36 21.10 3.84 -6.65
CA LEU A 36 21.39 2.43 -6.46
C LEU A 36 20.13 1.59 -6.66
N THR A 37 18.99 1.99 -6.08
CA THR A 37 17.70 1.30 -6.26
C THR A 37 17.32 1.22 -7.73
N ILE A 38 17.40 2.35 -8.44
CA ILE A 38 17.07 2.43 -9.87
C ILE A 38 17.97 1.51 -10.69
N GLN A 39 19.28 1.53 -10.42
CA GLN A 39 20.26 0.67 -11.09
C GLN A 39 19.97 -0.82 -10.85
N GLN A 40 19.68 -1.21 -9.60
CA GLN A 40 19.41 -2.62 -9.28
C GLN A 40 18.10 -3.11 -9.88
N VAL A 41 17.04 -2.30 -9.91
CA VAL A 41 15.78 -2.65 -10.57
C VAL A 41 15.97 -2.78 -12.10
N LYS A 42 16.77 -1.91 -12.71
CA LYS A 42 17.14 -2.05 -14.13
C LYS A 42 17.87 -3.37 -14.41
N GLU A 43 18.73 -3.80 -13.51
CA GLU A 43 19.43 -5.08 -13.62
C GLU A 43 18.48 -6.29 -13.48
N LEU A 44 17.50 -6.23 -12.58
CA LEU A 44 16.44 -7.24 -12.49
C LEU A 44 15.73 -7.43 -13.84
N HIS A 45 15.38 -6.31 -14.49
CA HIS A 45 14.71 -6.34 -15.80
C HIS A 45 15.57 -7.02 -16.87
N ARG A 46 16.89 -6.77 -16.91
CA ARG A 46 17.80 -7.46 -17.83
C ARG A 46 17.86 -8.97 -17.59
N LYS A 47 17.65 -9.40 -16.34
CA LYS A 47 17.60 -10.80 -15.93
C LYS A 47 16.20 -11.42 -16.02
N ASN A 48 15.24 -10.75 -16.68
CA ASN A 48 13.84 -11.18 -16.80
C ASN A 48 13.14 -11.39 -15.45
N VAL A 49 13.57 -10.70 -14.39
CA VAL A 49 12.86 -10.64 -13.11
C VAL A 49 12.01 -9.38 -13.10
N MET A 50 10.71 -9.56 -12.93
CA MET A 50 9.76 -8.44 -12.88
C MET A 50 9.81 -7.74 -11.53
N PHE A 51 9.65 -6.42 -11.54
CA PHE A 51 9.52 -5.61 -10.34
C PHE A 51 8.19 -4.87 -10.35
N SER A 52 7.50 -4.82 -9.21
CA SER A 52 6.27 -4.04 -9.02
C SER A 52 6.20 -3.48 -7.58
N MET A 53 5.15 -2.71 -7.30
CA MET A 53 4.97 -2.03 -6.02
C MET A 53 3.57 -2.31 -5.45
N ALA A 54 3.44 -2.20 -4.13
CA ALA A 54 2.17 -2.27 -3.43
C ALA A 54 2.10 -1.29 -2.27
N SER A 55 1.29 -0.22 -2.40
CA SER A 55 1.23 0.87 -1.42
C SER A 55 -0.22 1.27 -1.07
N GLN A 56 -0.37 2.06 -0.02
CA GLN A 56 -1.62 2.75 0.35
C GLN A 56 -1.83 4.04 -0.47
N ARG A 57 -0.78 4.54 -1.11
CA ARG A 57 -0.80 5.71 -1.99
C ARG A 57 -1.89 5.64 -3.07
N VAL A 58 -2.43 6.80 -3.43
CA VAL A 58 -3.26 6.93 -4.64
C VAL A 58 -2.43 6.57 -5.87
N HIS A 59 -3.08 6.07 -6.90
CA HIS A 59 -2.41 5.54 -8.09
C HIS A 59 -1.47 6.58 -8.75
N SER A 60 -1.94 7.82 -8.92
CA SER A 60 -1.17 8.90 -9.56
C SER A 60 0.16 9.18 -8.87
N SER A 61 0.23 9.06 -7.54
CA SER A 61 1.46 9.35 -6.78
C SER A 61 2.53 8.26 -6.91
N ILE A 62 2.16 7.06 -7.36
CA ILE A 62 3.10 5.96 -7.63
C ILE A 62 3.63 6.03 -9.08
N VAL A 63 2.87 6.62 -10.01
CA VAL A 63 3.22 6.69 -11.44
C VAL A 63 4.63 7.28 -11.70
N PRO A 64 5.06 8.39 -11.06
CA PRO A 64 6.42 8.91 -11.25
C PRO A 64 7.50 7.89 -10.86
N LEU A 65 7.35 7.24 -9.70
CA LEU A 65 8.28 6.22 -9.22
C LEU A 65 8.33 5.01 -10.15
N ALA A 66 7.16 4.56 -10.64
CA ALA A 66 7.07 3.48 -11.60
C ALA A 66 7.83 3.79 -12.90
N LYS A 67 7.71 5.02 -13.40
CA LYS A 67 8.40 5.48 -14.62
C LYS A 67 9.91 5.56 -14.40
N GLU A 68 10.34 6.11 -13.27
CA GLU A 68 11.76 6.23 -12.91
C GLU A 68 12.44 4.85 -12.79
N LEU A 69 11.75 3.87 -12.20
CA LEU A 69 12.22 2.48 -12.10
C LEU A 69 12.09 1.68 -13.41
N GLY A 70 11.41 2.23 -14.42
CA GLY A 70 11.11 1.51 -15.67
C GLY A 70 10.14 0.35 -15.49
N VAL A 71 9.27 0.38 -14.47
CA VAL A 71 8.23 -0.62 -14.21
C VAL A 71 7.11 -0.46 -15.23
N LYS A 72 6.88 -1.52 -16.03
CA LYS A 72 5.85 -1.54 -17.09
C LYS A 72 4.62 -2.38 -16.74
N ILE A 73 4.73 -3.24 -15.74
CA ILE A 73 3.63 -4.10 -15.29
C ILE A 73 2.72 -3.37 -14.30
N PRO A 74 1.47 -3.84 -14.09
CA PRO A 74 0.60 -3.25 -13.10
C PRO A 74 1.17 -3.28 -11.68
N PHE A 75 0.85 -2.26 -10.90
CA PHE A 75 1.18 -2.15 -9.48
C PHE A 75 -0.07 -1.89 -8.65
N ILE A 76 0.05 -2.10 -7.33
CA ILE A 76 -1.05 -2.10 -6.39
C ILE A 76 -1.08 -0.76 -5.64
N SER A 77 -2.17 -0.01 -5.81
CA SER A 77 -2.43 1.28 -5.14
C SER A 77 -3.65 1.17 -4.23
N LEU A 78 -3.79 2.10 -3.27
CA LEU A 78 -4.94 2.17 -2.35
C LEU A 78 -5.22 0.81 -1.68
N ILE A 79 -4.16 0.16 -1.17
CA ILE A 79 -4.25 -1.14 -0.48
C ILE A 79 -4.86 -2.24 -1.36
N GLY A 80 -4.83 -2.12 -2.69
CA GLY A 80 -5.46 -3.08 -3.60
C GLY A 80 -6.80 -2.65 -4.18
N ALA A 81 -7.32 -1.47 -3.80
CA ALA A 81 -8.54 -0.95 -4.43
C ALA A 81 -8.32 -0.67 -5.92
N MET A 82 -7.07 -0.41 -6.34
CA MET A 82 -6.73 -0.23 -7.75
C MET A 82 -5.43 -0.94 -8.12
N ILE A 83 -5.46 -1.63 -9.25
CA ILE A 83 -4.30 -2.35 -9.81
C ILE A 83 -4.22 -2.02 -11.30
N GLN A 84 -3.28 -1.17 -11.67
CA GLN A 84 -3.10 -0.68 -13.04
C GLN A 84 -1.60 -0.44 -13.33
N ASP A 85 -1.21 -0.43 -14.61
CA ASP A 85 0.13 0.05 -14.99
C ASP A 85 0.22 1.59 -15.01
N ALA A 86 1.44 2.11 -15.10
CA ALA A 86 1.73 3.55 -15.09
C ALA A 86 1.18 4.33 -16.29
N TYR A 87 0.70 3.63 -17.32
CA TYR A 87 0.31 4.18 -18.62
C TYR A 87 -1.19 4.06 -18.88
N GLY A 88 -1.93 3.47 -17.94
CA GLY A 88 -3.36 3.20 -18.06
C GLY A 88 -3.73 2.08 -19.03
N GLN A 89 -2.76 1.36 -19.62
CA GLN A 89 -3.00 0.39 -20.69
C GLN A 89 -3.58 -0.93 -20.16
N LYS A 90 -3.20 -1.31 -18.94
CA LYS A 90 -3.65 -2.53 -18.28
C LYS A 90 -4.26 -2.24 -16.93
N LEU A 91 -5.59 -2.31 -16.86
CA LEU A 91 -6.36 -2.26 -15.61
C LEU A 91 -6.76 -3.68 -15.19
N LEU A 92 -6.28 -4.15 -14.03
CA LEU A 92 -6.64 -5.45 -13.46
C LEU A 92 -7.73 -5.35 -12.40
N ASN A 93 -7.79 -4.24 -11.67
CA ASN A 93 -8.80 -4.01 -10.65
C ASN A 93 -9.10 -2.52 -10.46
N LYS A 94 -10.38 -2.21 -10.23
CA LYS A 94 -10.86 -0.92 -9.73
C LYS A 94 -12.08 -1.15 -8.83
N SER A 95 -11.86 -1.18 -7.53
CA SER A 95 -12.86 -1.48 -6.50
C SER A 95 -13.56 -0.21 -6.03
N VAL A 96 -14.59 0.22 -6.76
CA VAL A 96 -15.41 1.38 -6.37
C VAL A 96 -16.34 1.03 -5.21
N ILE A 97 -16.42 1.93 -4.23
CA ILE A 97 -17.38 1.88 -3.12
C ILE A 97 -18.72 2.40 -3.62
N ASP A 98 -19.79 1.61 -3.50
CA ASP A 98 -21.12 2.04 -3.93
C ASP A 98 -21.52 3.34 -3.22
N LYS A 99 -22.08 4.30 -3.97
CA LYS A 99 -22.52 5.62 -3.51
C LYS A 99 -23.28 5.61 -2.17
N LYS A 100 -24.19 4.66 -1.97
CA LYS A 100 -24.96 4.51 -0.72
C LYS A 100 -24.09 4.36 0.54
N TYR A 101 -22.91 3.75 0.40
CA TYR A 101 -21.93 3.59 1.48
C TYR A 101 -21.19 4.90 1.75
N VAL A 102 -20.77 5.59 0.69
CA VAL A 102 -20.11 6.90 0.77
C VAL A 102 -21.02 7.92 1.43
N GLU A 103 -22.26 8.07 0.96
CA GLU A 103 -23.24 9.00 1.51
C GLU A 103 -23.56 8.71 2.99
N ARG A 104 -23.60 7.43 3.38
CA ARG A 104 -23.78 7.08 4.80
C ARG A 104 -22.55 7.45 5.63
N ALA A 105 -21.34 7.19 5.13
CA ALA A 105 -20.12 7.56 5.83
C ALA A 105 -20.07 9.07 6.07
N LEU A 106 -20.38 9.88 5.04
CA LEU A 106 -20.48 11.34 5.14
C LEU A 106 -21.48 11.77 6.22
N ARG A 107 -22.73 11.26 6.18
CA ARG A 107 -23.76 11.57 7.20
C ARG A 107 -23.34 11.17 8.62
N LEU A 108 -22.64 10.05 8.78
CA LEU A 108 -22.16 9.59 10.08
C LEU A 108 -21.00 10.44 10.59
N SER A 109 -20.12 10.86 9.68
CA SER A 109 -19.00 11.76 9.95
C SER A 109 -19.49 13.07 10.51
N GLU A 110 -20.45 13.70 9.82
CA GLU A 110 -21.06 14.97 10.19
C GLU A 110 -21.73 14.88 11.57
N LYS A 111 -22.59 13.87 11.78
CA LYS A 111 -23.30 13.66 13.07
C LYS A 111 -22.38 13.40 14.25
N SER A 112 -21.20 12.85 14.00
CA SER A 112 -20.25 12.43 15.04
C SER A 112 -19.05 13.37 15.15
N TYR A 113 -19.02 14.46 14.36
CA TYR A 113 -17.88 15.39 14.25
C TYR A 113 -16.54 14.71 13.95
N VAL A 114 -16.58 13.58 13.25
CA VAL A 114 -15.40 12.86 12.78
C VAL A 114 -14.94 13.45 11.46
N LYS A 115 -13.64 13.52 11.23
CA LYS A 115 -13.08 14.00 9.96
C LYS A 115 -13.10 12.88 8.93
N ILE A 116 -13.39 13.22 7.68
CA ILE A 116 -13.49 12.29 6.55
C ILE A 116 -12.80 12.85 5.31
N ALA A 117 -12.18 11.98 4.52
CA ALA A 117 -11.71 12.25 3.17
C ALA A 117 -12.07 11.09 2.24
N LEU A 118 -12.20 11.40 0.95
CA LEU A 118 -12.55 10.46 -0.10
C LEU A 118 -11.36 10.29 -1.04
N CYS A 119 -10.91 9.05 -1.21
CA CYS A 119 -9.73 8.73 -2.00
C CYS A 119 -10.10 8.23 -3.39
N TYR A 120 -9.44 8.79 -4.39
CA TYR A 120 -9.60 8.50 -5.82
C TYR A 120 -8.29 7.96 -6.39
N ASN A 121 -8.30 7.62 -7.68
CA ASN A 121 -7.09 7.17 -8.36
C ASN A 121 -6.01 8.27 -8.41
N ASP A 122 -6.40 9.54 -8.47
CA ASP A 122 -5.50 10.65 -8.73
C ASP A 122 -5.35 11.65 -7.59
N GLN A 123 -6.25 11.64 -6.62
CA GLN A 123 -6.33 12.64 -5.56
C GLN A 123 -7.01 12.13 -4.28
N ILE A 124 -6.84 12.90 -3.22
CA ILE A 124 -7.61 12.78 -1.98
C ILE A 124 -8.43 14.06 -1.82
N VAL A 125 -9.75 13.91 -1.80
CA VAL A 125 -10.70 15.02 -1.67
C VAL A 125 -11.07 15.21 -0.20
N TYR A 126 -11.00 16.46 0.26
CA TYR A 126 -11.33 16.86 1.63
C TYR A 126 -11.95 18.28 1.65
N THR A 127 -12.70 18.61 2.70
CA THR A 127 -13.21 19.99 2.93
C THR A 127 -12.34 20.76 3.94
N GLU A 128 -12.57 22.06 4.11
CA GLU A 128 -11.80 22.91 5.05
C GLU A 128 -11.84 22.36 6.47
N ASP A 129 -13.03 21.92 6.91
CA ASP A 129 -13.23 21.26 8.20
C ASP A 129 -12.41 19.98 8.36
N ASN A 130 -11.98 19.36 7.26
CA ASN A 130 -11.24 18.11 7.22
C ASN A 130 -9.75 18.29 6.88
N SER A 131 -9.26 19.54 6.85
CA SER A 131 -7.88 19.92 6.50
C SER A 131 -6.82 19.14 7.25
N VAL A 132 -7.08 18.77 8.50
CA VAL A 132 -6.16 17.95 9.30
C VAL A 132 -5.77 16.64 8.59
N ILE A 133 -6.67 16.02 7.81
CA ILE A 133 -6.37 14.79 7.06
C ILE A 133 -5.20 15.00 6.09
N LYS A 134 -5.15 16.17 5.45
CA LYS A 134 -4.02 16.52 4.59
C LYS A 134 -2.72 16.54 5.39
N ASP A 135 -2.71 17.12 6.60
CA ASP A 135 -1.50 17.14 7.44
C ASP A 135 -1.07 15.71 7.84
N PHE A 136 -2.04 14.86 8.18
CA PHE A 136 -1.81 13.45 8.50
C PHE A 136 -1.24 12.64 7.33
N MET A 137 -1.68 12.93 6.10
CA MET A 137 -1.36 12.12 4.92
C MET A 137 -0.32 12.77 3.98
N SER A 138 0.06 14.02 4.21
CA SER A 138 0.91 14.87 3.35
C SER A 138 2.21 14.20 2.86
N ARG A 139 2.71 13.20 3.58
CA ARG A 139 3.92 12.44 3.28
C ARG A 139 3.83 11.53 2.05
N LEU A 140 2.63 11.27 1.53
CA LEU A 140 2.39 10.27 0.48
C LEU A 140 2.60 10.77 -0.97
N GLY A 141 3.18 11.96 -1.18
CA GLY A 141 3.40 12.51 -2.54
C GLY A 141 2.11 12.63 -3.37
N THR A 142 0.97 12.80 -2.70
CA THR A 142 -0.38 12.71 -3.26
C THR A 142 -0.96 14.11 -3.50
N THR A 143 -1.79 14.26 -4.54
CA THR A 143 -2.58 15.47 -4.75
C THR A 143 -3.73 15.53 -3.75
N TYR A 144 -3.83 16.65 -3.03
CA TYR A 144 -4.91 16.93 -2.10
C TYR A 144 -5.80 18.03 -2.68
N THR A 145 -7.08 17.74 -2.83
CA THR A 145 -8.07 18.67 -3.40
C THR A 145 -9.02 19.15 -2.32
N LEU A 146 -8.92 20.43 -1.98
CA LEU A 146 -9.87 21.11 -1.10
C LEU A 146 -11.16 21.40 -1.88
N VAL A 147 -12.30 21.03 -1.33
CA VAL A 147 -13.62 21.27 -1.92
C VAL A 147 -14.57 21.86 -0.89
N ASP A 148 -15.57 22.62 -1.35
CA ASP A 148 -16.57 23.22 -0.46
C ASP A 148 -17.52 22.17 0.12
N SER A 149 -17.87 21.16 -0.69
CA SER A 149 -18.74 20.05 -0.29
C SER A 149 -18.42 18.76 -1.06
N TYR A 150 -18.87 17.63 -0.51
CA TYR A 150 -18.72 16.33 -1.16
C TYR A 150 -19.84 15.98 -2.16
N GLU A 151 -20.79 16.88 -2.43
CA GLU A 151 -22.00 16.58 -3.20
C GLU A 151 -21.70 15.96 -4.57
N ASN A 152 -20.69 16.48 -5.26
CA ASN A 152 -20.23 16.01 -6.57
C ASN A 152 -19.11 14.95 -6.51
N TYR A 153 -18.79 14.46 -5.30
CA TYR A 153 -17.65 13.58 -5.02
C TYR A 153 -18.07 12.27 -4.33
N VAL A 154 -19.32 11.83 -4.51
CA VAL A 154 -19.84 10.60 -3.91
C VAL A 154 -19.71 9.37 -4.81
N ASP A 155 -19.31 9.56 -6.07
CA ASP A 155 -19.16 8.54 -7.09
C ASP A 155 -17.67 8.22 -7.34
N ASN A 156 -17.34 7.02 -7.81
CA ASN A 156 -15.97 6.56 -8.10
C ASN A 156 -14.97 6.54 -6.92
N VAL A 157 -15.43 6.72 -5.69
CA VAL A 157 -14.61 6.61 -4.48
C VAL A 157 -14.04 5.19 -4.34
N LEU A 158 -12.72 5.09 -4.13
CA LEU A 158 -12.01 3.81 -4.01
C LEU A 158 -11.74 3.44 -2.54
N GLU A 159 -11.56 4.45 -1.70
CA GLU A 159 -11.32 4.31 -0.26
C GLU A 159 -11.90 5.53 0.47
N ILE A 160 -12.40 5.30 1.69
CA ILE A 160 -12.82 6.37 2.60
C ILE A 160 -11.91 6.29 3.82
N ILE A 161 -11.32 7.42 4.17
CA ILE A 161 -10.48 7.57 5.36
C ILE A 161 -11.22 8.47 6.33
N MET A 162 -11.32 8.03 7.58
CA MET A 162 -11.90 8.82 8.66
C MET A 162 -10.95 8.86 9.83
N LEU A 163 -10.83 10.03 10.48
CA LEU A 163 -10.01 10.19 11.67
C LEU A 163 -10.70 11.05 12.73
N GLY A 164 -10.40 10.75 13.99
CA GLY A 164 -10.92 11.52 15.12
C GLY A 164 -10.19 11.18 16.41
N ASN A 165 -10.34 12.06 17.40
CA ASN A 165 -9.79 11.88 18.75
C ASN A 165 -10.76 11.15 19.69
N ASP A 166 -12.06 11.17 19.40
CA ASP A 166 -13.05 10.40 20.14
C ASP A 166 -13.14 8.95 19.64
N LYS A 167 -12.53 8.03 20.40
CA LYS A 167 -12.61 6.59 20.17
C LYS A 167 -14.06 6.08 20.09
N LYS A 168 -14.98 6.61 20.91
CA LYS A 168 -16.37 6.15 20.94
C LYS A 168 -17.10 6.55 19.67
N ALA A 169 -16.92 7.79 19.21
CA ALA A 169 -17.45 8.25 17.93
C ALA A 169 -16.96 7.38 16.77
N ILE A 170 -15.65 7.15 16.68
CA ILE A 170 -15.06 6.29 15.65
C ILE A 170 -15.60 4.85 15.71
N LYS A 171 -15.69 4.25 16.90
CA LYS A 171 -16.27 2.92 17.07
C LYS A 171 -17.77 2.86 16.75
N HIS A 172 -18.50 3.93 17.04
CA HIS A 172 -19.90 4.06 16.64
C HIS A 172 -20.03 4.02 15.13
N ILE A 173 -19.29 4.85 14.40
CA ILE A 173 -19.28 4.83 12.92
C ILE A 173 -18.88 3.44 12.41
N GLN A 174 -17.83 2.82 12.96
CA GLN A 174 -17.42 1.47 12.60
C GLN A 174 -18.61 0.50 12.64
N SER A 175 -19.30 0.42 13.77
CA SER A 175 -20.44 -0.49 13.94
C SER A 175 -21.61 -0.23 12.98
N ARG A 176 -21.79 1.04 12.56
CA ARG A 176 -22.86 1.45 11.64
C ARG A 176 -22.49 1.28 10.17
N MET A 177 -21.20 1.01 9.90
CA MET A 177 -20.63 0.73 8.58
C MET A 177 -20.25 -0.75 8.41
N THR A 178 -20.44 -1.60 9.41
CA THR A 178 -20.28 -3.06 9.35
C THR A 178 -21.62 -3.77 9.05
N PRO A 179 -21.66 -5.11 8.88
CA PRO A 179 -22.90 -5.83 8.66
C PRO A 179 -23.98 -5.53 9.73
N PRO A 180 -25.28 -5.48 9.35
CA PRO A 180 -25.82 -5.88 8.05
C PRO A 180 -25.67 -4.82 6.93
N PHE A 181 -25.57 -3.52 7.27
CA PHE A 181 -25.51 -2.47 6.24
C PHE A 181 -24.27 -2.62 5.36
N GLY A 182 -23.09 -2.66 5.98
CA GLY A 182 -21.80 -2.78 5.29
C GLY A 182 -21.39 -4.20 4.94
N LEU A 183 -22.33 -5.07 4.55
CA LEU A 183 -22.06 -6.47 4.20
C LEU A 183 -20.96 -6.63 3.14
N PHE A 184 -20.83 -5.64 2.25
CA PHE A 184 -19.86 -5.60 1.15
C PHE A 184 -18.68 -4.65 1.41
N LEU A 185 -18.46 -4.25 2.67
CA LEU A 185 -17.34 -3.41 3.07
C LEU A 185 -16.35 -4.19 3.94
N LYS A 186 -15.08 -3.76 3.90
CA LYS A 186 -14.09 -4.01 4.93
C LYS A 186 -13.88 -2.68 5.66
N VAL A 187 -14.20 -2.65 6.95
CA VAL A 187 -14.06 -1.45 7.81
C VAL A 187 -12.98 -1.75 8.85
N LYS A 188 -11.80 -1.19 8.67
CA LYS A 188 -10.64 -1.43 9.52
C LYS A 188 -10.47 -0.26 10.49
N TYR A 189 -10.50 -0.58 11.78
CA TYR A 189 -10.21 0.36 12.87
C TYR A 189 -8.79 0.15 13.38
N PHE A 190 -8.08 1.24 13.64
CA PHE A 190 -6.79 1.20 14.33
C PHE A 190 -6.49 2.54 15.01
N ARG A 191 -5.58 2.51 15.98
CA ARG A 191 -5.03 3.73 16.59
C ARG A 191 -3.85 4.19 15.75
N SER A 192 -3.74 5.49 15.52
CA SER A 192 -2.56 6.07 14.88
C SER A 192 -1.34 5.87 15.77
N GLN A 193 -0.23 5.41 15.17
CA GLN A 193 1.06 5.31 15.87
C GLN A 193 1.87 6.60 15.75
N ALA A 194 1.63 7.40 14.71
CA ALA A 194 2.33 8.66 14.49
C ALA A 194 1.74 9.82 15.31
N PHE A 195 0.48 9.73 15.75
CA PHE A 195 -0.21 10.81 16.44
C PHE A 195 -0.97 10.32 17.66
N GLN A 196 -0.68 10.91 18.82
CA GLN A 196 -1.29 10.51 20.08
C GLN A 196 -2.81 10.75 20.06
N ASN A 197 -3.54 9.77 20.57
CA ASN A 197 -5.00 9.81 20.75
C ASN A 197 -5.79 10.04 19.45
N VAL A 198 -5.23 9.69 18.29
CA VAL A 198 -5.95 9.68 17.02
C VAL A 198 -6.35 8.26 16.67
N PHE A 199 -7.59 8.08 16.25
CA PHE A 199 -8.17 6.82 15.83
C PHE A 199 -8.66 6.92 14.39
N ASN A 200 -8.38 5.89 13.60
CA ASN A 200 -8.66 5.87 12.17
C ASN A 200 -9.69 4.80 11.81
N LEU A 201 -10.47 5.08 10.76
CA LEU A 201 -11.18 4.07 9.97
C LEU A 201 -10.71 4.15 8.52
N GLU A 202 -10.27 3.01 8.02
CA GLU A 202 -10.12 2.75 6.59
C GLU A 202 -11.32 1.92 6.13
N ILE A 203 -12.06 2.43 5.14
CA ILE A 203 -13.21 1.75 4.56
C ILE A 203 -12.95 1.52 3.09
N VAL A 204 -12.94 0.24 2.71
CA VAL A 204 -12.80 -0.23 1.32
C VAL A 204 -13.85 -1.29 1.01
N ARG A 205 -13.99 -1.67 -0.26
CA ARG A 205 -14.81 -2.83 -0.64
C ARG A 205 -14.32 -4.10 0.06
N LYS A 206 -15.25 -5.00 0.37
CA LYS A 206 -14.93 -6.32 0.94
C LYS A 206 -13.92 -7.03 0.04
N ASN A 207 -12.99 -7.75 0.67
CA ASN A 207 -11.86 -8.44 0.04
C ASN A 207 -10.75 -7.55 -0.51
N VAL A 208 -10.84 -6.22 -0.50
CA VAL A 208 -9.71 -5.35 -0.85
C VAL A 208 -8.62 -5.41 0.21
N ASN A 209 -7.40 -5.72 -0.21
CA ASN A 209 -6.15 -5.69 0.56
C ASN A 209 -4.95 -6.00 -0.34
N LYS A 210 -3.73 -5.71 0.13
CA LYS A 210 -2.49 -5.97 -0.61
C LYS A 210 -2.34 -7.45 -0.99
N LYS A 211 -2.77 -8.39 -0.13
CA LYS A 211 -2.72 -9.85 -0.38
C LYS A 211 -3.50 -10.25 -1.62
N THR A 212 -4.77 -9.84 -1.68
CA THR A 212 -5.66 -10.13 -2.82
C THR A 212 -5.19 -9.41 -4.08
N GLY A 213 -4.70 -8.17 -3.95
CA GLY A 213 -4.11 -7.46 -5.07
C GLY A 213 -2.87 -8.16 -5.62
N LEU A 214 -1.97 -8.62 -4.76
CA LEU A 214 -0.77 -9.36 -5.16
C LEU A 214 -1.15 -10.71 -5.79
N LYS A 215 -2.17 -11.39 -5.28
CA LYS A 215 -2.71 -12.61 -5.90
C LYS A 215 -3.26 -12.35 -7.30
N MET A 216 -3.96 -11.24 -7.53
CA MET A 216 -4.46 -10.85 -8.86
C MET A 216 -3.31 -10.54 -9.81
N LEU A 217 -2.32 -9.78 -9.34
CA LEU A 217 -1.13 -9.44 -10.11
C LEU A 217 -0.32 -10.68 -10.51
N ALA A 218 0.00 -11.55 -9.54
CA ALA A 218 0.74 -12.79 -9.79
C ALA A 218 0.00 -13.71 -10.77
N LYS A 219 -1.33 -13.84 -10.64
CA LYS A 219 -2.15 -14.59 -11.60
C LYS A 219 -2.07 -13.99 -13.00
N HIS A 220 -2.14 -12.66 -13.13
CA HIS A 220 -2.05 -11.99 -14.43
C HIS A 220 -0.69 -12.23 -15.11
N LEU A 221 0.38 -12.22 -14.32
CA LEU A 221 1.75 -12.43 -14.79
C LEU A 221 2.13 -13.91 -14.94
N ASN A 222 1.22 -14.83 -14.63
CA ASN A 222 1.46 -16.27 -14.60
C ASN A 222 2.67 -16.66 -13.71
N VAL A 223 2.74 -16.07 -12.52
CA VAL A 223 3.77 -16.29 -11.50
C VAL A 223 3.16 -17.03 -10.31
N LYS A 224 3.82 -18.09 -9.86
CA LYS A 224 3.41 -18.87 -8.67
C LYS A 224 3.85 -18.18 -7.39
N LYS A 225 3.17 -18.48 -6.27
CA LYS A 225 3.48 -17.89 -4.96
C LYS A 225 4.96 -18.04 -4.56
N ASP A 226 5.56 -19.21 -4.78
CA ASP A 226 6.96 -19.51 -4.45
C ASP A 226 7.98 -18.79 -5.34
N GLU A 227 7.53 -18.17 -6.43
CA GLU A 227 8.33 -17.33 -7.33
C GLU A 227 8.19 -15.83 -7.01
N VAL A 228 7.45 -15.46 -5.95
CA VAL A 228 7.24 -14.07 -5.52
C VAL A 228 8.07 -13.74 -4.29
N LEU A 229 8.91 -12.71 -4.40
CA LEU A 229 9.59 -12.09 -3.28
C LEU A 229 8.90 -10.77 -2.93
N VAL A 230 8.73 -10.48 -1.64
CA VAL A 230 8.12 -9.22 -1.17
C VAL A 230 9.00 -8.49 -0.16
N PHE A 231 8.96 -7.15 -0.20
CA PHE A 231 9.54 -6.27 0.82
C PHE A 231 8.44 -5.53 1.57
N GLY A 232 8.66 -5.26 2.86
CA GLY A 232 7.81 -4.39 3.66
C GLY A 232 8.44 -4.04 5.00
N ASP A 233 7.87 -3.05 5.68
CA ASP A 233 8.33 -2.57 6.98
C ASP A 233 7.20 -2.44 8.01
N TRP A 234 5.95 -2.29 7.58
CA TRP A 234 4.86 -1.87 8.46
C TRP A 234 3.70 -2.87 8.58
N TYR A 235 2.76 -2.57 9.48
CA TYR A 235 1.61 -3.44 9.80
C TYR A 235 0.74 -3.81 8.60
N ASN A 236 0.61 -2.93 7.60
CA ASN A 236 -0.14 -3.16 6.37
C ASN A 236 0.55 -4.15 5.42
N ASP A 237 1.82 -4.47 5.63
CA ASP A 237 2.57 -5.40 4.79
C ASP A 237 2.46 -6.86 5.25
N ARG A 238 1.84 -7.09 6.42
CA ARG A 238 1.40 -8.44 6.82
C ARG A 238 0.58 -9.11 5.73
N ASP A 239 -0.26 -8.34 5.02
CA ASP A 239 -1.04 -8.82 3.89
C ASP A 239 -0.15 -9.26 2.71
N LEU A 240 0.94 -8.53 2.42
CA LEU A 240 1.93 -8.95 1.42
C LEU A 240 2.63 -10.24 1.85
N PHE A 241 3.12 -10.31 3.09
CA PHE A 241 3.88 -11.45 3.62
C PHE A 241 3.05 -12.74 3.68
N GLN A 242 1.73 -12.62 3.88
CA GLN A 242 0.84 -13.78 3.79
C GLN A 242 0.76 -14.39 2.38
N PHE A 243 1.03 -13.62 1.33
CA PHE A 243 1.06 -14.12 -0.05
C PHE A 243 2.48 -14.38 -0.57
N GLY A 244 3.49 -13.60 -0.17
CA GLY A 244 4.87 -13.79 -0.61
C GLY A 244 5.40 -15.21 -0.37
N GLY A 245 6.20 -15.70 -1.31
CA GLY A 245 6.95 -16.96 -1.18
C GLY A 245 8.33 -16.77 -0.55
N THR A 246 8.88 -15.56 -0.65
CA THR A 246 10.06 -15.10 0.10
C THR A 246 9.77 -13.71 0.65
N ASN A 247 9.77 -13.57 1.97
CA ASN A 247 9.40 -12.33 2.65
C ASN A 247 10.65 -11.66 3.24
N ILE A 248 10.88 -10.41 2.87
CA ILE A 248 12.03 -9.62 3.33
C ILE A 248 11.51 -8.43 4.13
N ALA A 249 11.85 -8.36 5.42
CA ALA A 249 11.58 -7.17 6.24
C ALA A 249 12.80 -6.26 6.24
N LEU A 250 12.59 -4.93 6.27
CA LEU A 250 13.69 -3.99 6.44
C LEU A 250 14.17 -3.93 7.90
N GLU A 251 15.35 -3.36 8.13
CA GLU A 251 15.86 -3.12 9.49
C GLU A 251 14.88 -2.24 10.30
N ASN A 252 14.31 -1.19 9.68
CA ASN A 252 13.33 -0.31 10.32
C ASN A 252 11.92 -0.93 10.46
N ALA A 253 11.74 -2.20 10.08
CA ALA A 253 10.44 -2.85 10.16
C ALA A 253 9.99 -3.08 11.61
N VAL A 254 8.67 -3.10 11.82
CA VAL A 254 8.08 -3.48 13.11
C VAL A 254 8.40 -4.94 13.44
N ASP A 255 8.61 -5.23 14.73
CA ASP A 255 9.01 -6.56 15.20
C ASP A 255 8.08 -7.67 14.70
N GLU A 256 6.78 -7.40 14.71
CA GLU A 256 5.79 -8.38 14.29
C GLU A 256 5.86 -8.71 12.79
N LEU A 257 6.42 -7.83 11.96
CA LEU A 257 6.69 -8.11 10.55
C LEU A 257 8.03 -8.83 10.39
N LYS A 258 9.05 -8.45 11.17
CA LYS A 258 10.35 -9.16 11.22
C LYS A 258 10.17 -10.63 11.61
N ASP A 259 9.28 -10.93 12.54
CA ASP A 259 8.94 -12.29 12.95
C ASP A 259 8.33 -13.14 11.82
N MET A 260 7.68 -12.49 10.85
CA MET A 260 7.10 -13.12 9.66
C MET A 260 8.07 -13.22 8.47
N ALA A 261 9.26 -12.62 8.58
CA ALA A 261 10.21 -12.52 7.49
C ALA A 261 11.08 -13.79 7.34
N ASP A 262 11.40 -14.15 6.11
CA ASP A 262 12.47 -15.11 5.82
C ASP A 262 13.85 -14.48 6.05
N TYR A 263 13.97 -13.16 5.89
CA TYR A 263 15.20 -12.41 6.14
C TYR A 263 14.90 -10.96 6.53
N VAL A 264 15.70 -10.42 7.44
CA VAL A 264 15.67 -9.02 7.84
C VAL A 264 16.92 -8.35 7.30
N THR A 265 16.80 -7.25 6.58
CA THR A 265 17.96 -6.51 6.05
C THR A 265 18.78 -5.90 7.19
N GLU A 266 20.07 -5.70 6.96
CA GLU A 266 20.96 -4.99 7.89
C GLU A 266 20.78 -3.45 7.85
N LYS A 267 20.00 -2.98 6.88
CA LYS A 267 19.87 -1.57 6.52
C LYS A 267 18.41 -1.14 6.47
N THR A 268 18.16 0.07 6.92
CA THR A 268 16.85 0.74 6.84
C THR A 268 16.55 1.20 5.41
N ASN A 269 15.34 1.72 5.20
CA ASN A 269 14.97 2.37 3.93
C ASN A 269 15.82 3.63 3.66
N ASP A 270 16.20 4.37 4.71
CA ASP A 270 17.08 5.56 4.58
C ASP A 270 18.53 5.20 4.23
N GLU A 271 18.90 3.93 4.40
CA GLU A 271 20.23 3.40 4.08
C GLU A 271 20.20 2.49 2.83
N ASP A 272 19.19 2.61 1.98
CA ASP A 272 19.05 1.80 0.76
C ASP A 272 18.91 0.29 1.00
N GLY A 273 18.22 -0.10 2.07
CA GLY A 273 18.05 -1.52 2.45
C GLY A 273 17.53 -2.42 1.32
N VAL A 274 16.53 -1.95 0.56
CA VAL A 274 16.04 -2.67 -0.64
C VAL A 274 17.14 -2.77 -1.70
N ALA A 275 17.83 -1.67 -2.00
CA ALA A 275 18.85 -1.66 -3.05
C ALA A 275 20.03 -2.59 -2.73
N HIS A 276 20.49 -2.59 -1.47
CA HIS A 276 21.54 -3.49 -0.99
C HIS A 276 21.12 -4.95 -1.10
N PHE A 277 19.88 -5.27 -0.74
CA PHE A 277 19.36 -6.62 -0.93
C PHE A 277 19.27 -7.00 -2.41
N LEU A 278 18.76 -6.11 -3.27
CA LEU A 278 18.64 -6.36 -4.70
C LEU A 278 20.01 -6.57 -5.35
N LYS A 279 21.04 -5.84 -4.91
CA LYS A 279 22.42 -6.08 -5.35
C LYS A 279 22.88 -7.48 -5.00
N LEU A 280 22.71 -7.91 -3.74
CA LEU A 280 23.04 -9.27 -3.32
C LEU A 280 22.28 -10.33 -4.14
N PHE A 281 20.99 -10.09 -4.37
CA PHE A 281 20.13 -10.96 -5.17
C PHE A 281 20.65 -11.08 -6.61
N ASN A 282 20.96 -9.95 -7.25
CA ASN A 282 21.50 -9.89 -8.61
C ASN A 282 22.86 -10.59 -8.70
N ASP A 283 23.77 -10.34 -7.77
CA ASP A 283 25.12 -10.94 -7.75
C ASP A 283 25.07 -12.48 -7.58
N SER A 284 24.02 -12.99 -6.92
CA SER A 284 23.83 -14.42 -6.67
C SER A 284 23.15 -15.16 -7.82
N ARG A 285 22.52 -14.45 -8.77
CA ARG A 285 21.90 -15.02 -9.98
C ARG A 285 22.85 -14.84 -11.16
N LYS A 286 23.77 -15.79 -11.32
CA LYS A 286 24.57 -15.95 -12.55
C LYS A 286 23.80 -16.76 -13.58
#